data_AF-A0A7W1QCR2-F1
#
_entry.id   AF-A0A7W1QCR2-F1
#
_cell.length_a   1.000
_cell.length_b   1.000
_cell.length_c   1.000
_cell.angle_alpha   90.00
_cell.angle_beta   90.00
_cell.angle_gamma   90.00
#
_symmetry.space_group_name_H-M   'P 1'
#
loop_
_entity.id
_entity.type
_entity.pdbx_description
1 polymer ?
#
loop_
_entity_poly.entity_id
_entity_poly.type
_entity_poly.pdbx_seq_one_letter_code
_entity_poly.pdbx_strand_id
1 'polypeptide(L)' 'MYHEGNREMQDRFDTRRLADRIEDVLVHDTFTERDRVLVESRDMFFLATADEDGKPNVSYKGGDPGFIRVVDEHTL' A
#
# COMPACT_ATOMS: atom_id res chain seq x y z
N MET A 1 -4.41 7.56 5.16
CA MET A 1 -4.33 7.28 3.71
C MET A 1 -4.23 8.55 2.84
N TYR A 2 -5.00 9.61 3.11
CA TYR A 2 -5.04 10.81 2.26
C TYR A 2 -4.33 12.03 2.88
N HIS A 3 -3.47 12.71 2.11
CA HIS A 3 -2.86 13.99 2.52
C HIS A 3 -3.74 15.20 2.14
N GLU A 4 -3.36 16.40 2.59
CA GLU A 4 -4.15 17.63 2.44
C GLU A 4 -4.59 17.91 0.99
N GLY A 5 -3.67 17.88 0.03
CA GLY A 5 -4.02 18.06 -1.38
C GLY A 5 -5.04 17.03 -1.93
N ASN A 6 -5.05 15.79 -1.40
CA ASN A 6 -6.08 14.80 -1.77
C ASN A 6 -7.43 15.18 -1.17
N ARG A 7 -7.45 15.71 0.05
CA ARG A 7 -8.67 16.14 0.74
C ARG A 7 -9.29 17.35 0.07
N GLU A 8 -8.48 18.33 -0.35
CA GLU A 8 -8.96 19.48 -1.12
C GLU A 8 -9.67 19.05 -2.41
N MET A 9 -9.10 18.10 -3.15
CA MET A 9 -9.73 17.55 -4.34
C MET A 9 -11.01 16.78 -4.01
N GLN A 10 -11.01 16.00 -2.93
CA GLN A 10 -12.19 15.27 -2.50
C GLN A 10 -13.35 16.20 -2.12
N ASP A 11 -13.07 17.29 -1.40
CA ASP A 11 -14.06 18.31 -1.04
C ASP A 11 -14.56 19.02 -2.31
N ARG A 12 -13.65 19.38 -3.22
CA ARG A 12 -14.00 20.02 -4.50
C ARG A 12 -14.92 19.17 -5.37
N PHE A 13 -14.77 17.85 -5.34
CA PHE A 13 -15.56 16.92 -6.15
C PHE A 13 -16.65 16.18 -5.35
N ASP A 14 -16.91 16.58 -4.10
CA ASP A 14 -17.90 15.95 -3.20
C ASP A 14 -17.71 14.42 -3.05
N THR A 15 -16.46 13.98 -3.01
CA THR A 15 -16.08 12.55 -2.88
C THR A 15 -15.49 12.20 -1.52
N ARG A 16 -15.45 13.14 -0.57
CA ARG A 16 -14.84 12.92 0.76
C ARG A 16 -15.47 11.75 1.52
N ARG A 17 -16.81 11.66 1.52
CA ARG A 17 -17.52 10.54 2.18
C ARG A 17 -17.17 9.17 1.57
N LEU A 18 -16.93 9.13 0.25
CA LEU A 18 -16.49 7.91 -0.42
C LEU A 18 -15.07 7.56 -0.02
N ALA A 19 -14.17 8.54 0.00
CA ALA A 19 -12.78 8.36 0.43
C ALA A 19 -12.71 7.86 1.88
N ASP A 20 -13.48 8.45 2.79
CA ASP A 20 -13.54 8.01 4.19
C ASP A 20 -14.04 6.56 4.31
N ARG A 21 -15.08 6.19 3.54
CA ARG A 21 -15.59 4.82 3.56
C ARG A 21 -14.58 3.81 2.99
N ILE A 22 -13.79 4.21 2.01
CA ILE A 22 -12.70 3.38 1.46
C ILE A 22 -11.62 3.18 2.53
N GLU A 23 -11.22 4.25 3.22
CA GLU A 23 -10.26 4.20 4.31
C GLU A 23 -10.74 3.26 5.43
N ASP A 24 -11.99 3.39 5.88
CA ASP A 24 -12.58 2.54 6.94
C ASP A 24 -12.64 1.05 6.60
N VAL A 25 -12.78 0.70 5.32
CA VAL A 25 -13.05 -0.69 4.90
C VAL A 25 -11.79 -1.39 4.38
N LEU A 26 -10.87 -0.65 3.76
CA LEU A 26 -9.71 -1.23 3.09
C LEU A 26 -8.41 -1.04 3.86
N VAL A 27 -8.33 -0.11 4.80
CA VAL A 27 -7.08 0.16 5.52
C VAL A 27 -7.04 -0.66 6.80
N HIS A 28 -6.03 -1.51 6.90
CA HIS A 28 -5.66 -2.26 8.10
C HIS A 28 -4.13 -2.28 8.23
N ASP A 29 -3.66 -2.45 9.46
CA ASP A 29 -2.24 -2.40 9.85
C ASP A 29 -1.59 -3.80 9.96
N THR A 30 -2.40 -4.85 9.89
CA THR A 30 -1.97 -6.26 9.88
C THR A 30 -2.26 -6.91 8.54
N PHE A 31 -1.41 -7.82 8.07
CA PHE A 31 -1.70 -8.67 6.93
C PHE A 31 -2.85 -9.63 7.22
N THR A 32 -3.88 -9.61 6.37
CA THR A 32 -4.94 -10.61 6.39
C THR A 32 -4.53 -11.85 5.59
N GLU A 33 -5.28 -12.94 5.74
CA GLU A 33 -5.06 -14.14 4.93
C GLU A 33 -5.22 -13.86 3.42
N ARG A 34 -6.11 -12.92 3.07
CA ARG A 34 -6.29 -12.50 1.68
C ARG A 34 -5.05 -11.77 1.15
N ASP A 35 -4.40 -10.96 1.98
CA ASP A 35 -3.17 -10.26 1.61
C ASP A 35 -2.01 -11.23 1.45
N ARG A 36 -1.88 -12.21 2.36
CA ARG A 36 -0.88 -13.28 2.24
C ARG A 36 -1.01 -14.00 0.91
N VAL A 37 -2.19 -14.51 0.58
CA VAL A 37 -2.43 -15.18 -0.71
C VAL A 37 -2.12 -14.26 -1.91
N LEU A 38 -2.50 -12.98 -1.82
CA LEU A 38 -2.24 -12.01 -2.87
C LEU A 38 -0.74 -11.80 -3.09
N VAL A 39 0.00 -11.52 -2.01
CA VAL A 39 1.43 -11.15 -2.03
C VAL A 39 2.29 -12.33 -2.44
N GLU A 40 2.07 -13.51 -1.84
CA GLU A 40 2.91 -14.70 -2.08
C GLU A 40 2.73 -15.27 -3.50
N SER A 41 1.60 -14.95 -4.16
CA SER A 41 1.37 -15.30 -5.57
C SER A 41 2.11 -14.42 -6.57
N ARG A 42 2.74 -13.31 -6.14
CA ARG A 42 3.44 -12.38 -7.04
C ARG A 42 4.86 -12.84 -7.31
N ASP A 43 5.27 -12.66 -8.56
CA ASP A 43 6.64 -12.83 -9.05
C ASP A 43 7.48 -11.54 -8.93
N MET A 44 6.88 -10.42 -8.52
CA MET A 44 7.58 -9.14 -8.41
C MET A 44 6.92 -8.15 -7.44
N PHE A 45 7.70 -7.16 -7.00
CA PHE A 45 7.20 -5.95 -6.33
C PHE A 45 8.12 -4.74 -6.58
N PHE A 46 7.61 -3.54 -6.27
CA PHE A 46 8.37 -2.30 -6.25
C PHE A 46 8.58 -1.84 -4.81
N LEU A 47 9.82 -1.53 -4.45
CA LEU A 47 10.17 -0.93 -3.17
C LEU A 47 10.45 0.56 -3.37
N ALA A 48 9.59 1.40 -2.79
CA ALA A 48 9.77 2.84 -2.77
C ALA A 48 10.36 3.29 -1.43
N THR A 49 11.36 4.14 -1.47
CA THR A 49 11.97 4.78 -0.29
C THR A 49 12.09 6.29 -0.53
N ALA A 50 12.30 7.06 0.53
CA ALA A 50 12.67 8.47 0.44
C ALA A 50 13.96 8.69 1.24
N ASP A 51 14.85 9.54 0.73
CA ASP A 51 16.03 9.96 1.49
C ASP A 51 15.68 10.98 2.59
N GLU A 52 16.70 11.47 3.30
CA GLU A 52 16.53 12.45 4.39
C GLU A 52 15.93 13.78 3.91
N ASP A 53 16.10 14.13 2.63
CA ASP A 53 15.50 15.31 1.99
C ASP A 53 14.09 15.03 1.46
N GLY A 54 13.57 13.81 1.63
CA GLY A 54 12.27 13.39 1.10
C GLY A 54 12.26 13.07 -0.40
N LYS A 55 13.42 12.95 -1.05
CA LYS A 55 13.49 12.63 -2.48
C LYS A 55 13.21 11.14 -2.70
N PRO A 56 12.23 10.79 -3.55
CA PRO A 56 11.81 9.40 -3.71
C PRO A 56 12.79 8.62 -4.59
N ASN A 57 13.01 7.35 -4.23
CA ASN A 57 13.63 6.33 -5.06
C ASN A 57 12.69 5.13 -5.18
N VAL A 58 12.74 4.40 -6.30
CA VAL A 58 12.00 3.16 -6.49
C VAL A 58 12.90 2.11 -7.11
N SER A 59 12.86 0.90 -6.55
CA SER A 59 13.58 -0.26 -7.07
C SER A 59 12.63 -1.42 -7.37
N TYR A 60 12.89 -2.10 -8.48
CA TYR A 60 12.20 -3.35 -8.86
C TYR A 60 12.85 -4.55 -8.18
N LYS A 61 12.05 -5.50 -7.71
CA LYS A 61 12.48 -6.81 -7.22
C LYS A 61 11.62 -7.88 -7.88
N GLY A 62 12.25 -8.91 -8.44
CA GLY A 62 11.55 -10.01 -9.11
C GLY A 62 12.19 -11.36 -8.80
N GLY A 63 11.38 -12.41 -8.86
CA GLY A 63 11.74 -13.80 -8.60
C GLY A 63 10.58 -14.74 -8.98
N ASP A 64 10.70 -16.02 -8.66
CA ASP A 64 9.58 -16.95 -8.84
C ASP A 64 8.47 -16.71 -7.80
N PRO A 65 7.20 -17.07 -8.10
CA PRO A 65 6.13 -17.03 -7.10
C PRO A 65 6.53 -17.75 -5.80
N GLY A 66 6.26 -17.11 -4.66
CA GLY A 66 6.75 -17.53 -3.35
C GLY A 66 8.11 -16.94 -2.92
N PHE A 67 8.75 -16.11 -3.76
CA PHE A 67 9.93 -15.32 -3.38
C PHE A 67 9.59 -14.24 -2.32
N ILE A 68 8.39 -13.65 -2.40
CA ILE A 68 7.85 -12.74 -1.39
C ILE A 68 7.05 -13.57 -0.38
N ARG A 69 7.22 -13.35 0.93
CA ARG A 69 6.59 -14.17 1.98
C ARG A 69 6.10 -13.34 3.16
N VAL A 70 4.86 -13.53 3.59
CA VAL A 70 4.39 -12.87 4.81
C VAL A 70 4.86 -13.68 6.02
N VAL A 71 5.89 -13.21 6.73
CA VAL A 71 6.50 -13.97 7.84
C VAL A 71 5.73 -13.83 9.16
N ASP A 72 5.04 -12.71 9.35
CA ASP A 72 4.11 -12.47 10.46
C ASP A 72 3.05 -11.42 10.09
N GLU A 73 2.19 -11.02 11.02
CA GLU A 73 1.09 -10.06 10.77
C GLU A 73 1.58 -8.68 10.31
N HIS A 74 2.87 -8.35 10.44
CA HIS A 74 3.43 -7.03 10.12
C HIS A 74 4.69 -7.07 9.23
N THR A 75 5.13 -8.24 8.77
CA THR A 75 6.43 -8.40 8.11
C THR A 75 6.34 -9.24 6.83
N LEU A 76 7.01 -8.76 5.76
CA LEU A 76 7.24 -9.41 4.46
C LEU A 76 8.62 -10.09 4.35
#